data_AF-A0A7G1HRX6-F1
#
_entry.id   AF-A0A7G1HRX6-F1
#
_cell.length_a   1.000
_cell.length_b   1.000
_cell.length_c   1.000
_cell.angle_alpha   90.00
_cell.angle_beta   90.00
_cell.angle_gamma   90.00
#
_symmetry.space_group_name_H-M   'P 1'
#
loop_
_entity.id
_entity.type
_entity.pdbx_description
1 polymer ?
#
loop_
_entity_poly.entity_id
_entity_poly.type
_entity_poly.pdbx_seq_one_letter_code
_entity_poly.pdbx_strand_id
1 'polypeptide(L)'
;MLEAFALKNGAVFISDVHFLPKSPHLIHTLKELLSAKPPQVFFMGDIFHVLVGYLPLDREQQKIIDLIHALSEISQVFYFEGNHDFSMRFVFNSKVVVFERQNQPVLFQYDNKRFLLAHGDLFTTKAYEFYITQLTSTWARFFLTFLNFASFKTLYPFLKKRIYQKPVRLWELEPKELKAFIEKRLKAYQNYIKDLNLDSIDGIIEGHFHLKSGAKIPLNAPIYCPLPSFYYEQSLFKVSSSVLKPSQDKDA
;
A
#
# COMPACT_ATOMS: atom_id res chain seq x y z
N MET A 1 -14.20 -0.93 -18.85
CA MET A 1 -14.33 0.21 -17.92
C MET A 1 -13.78 -0.28 -16.59
N LEU A 2 -12.82 0.42 -15.97
CA LEU A 2 -12.33 0.03 -14.65
C LEU A 2 -13.49 0.06 -13.64
N GLU A 3 -13.59 -0.98 -12.81
CA GLU A 3 -14.52 -0.98 -11.70
C GLU A 3 -14.16 0.15 -10.73
N ALA A 4 -15.14 0.99 -10.39
CA ALA A 4 -14.95 2.12 -9.49
C ALA A 4 -15.47 1.77 -8.09
N PHE A 5 -14.61 1.89 -7.09
CA PHE A 5 -14.98 1.68 -5.70
C PHE A 5 -15.36 3.00 -5.03
N ALA A 6 -16.28 2.99 -4.08
CA ALA A 6 -16.59 4.17 -3.28
C ALA A 6 -15.54 4.35 -2.17
N LEU A 7 -14.93 5.54 -2.10
CA LEU A 7 -14.14 5.99 -0.96
C LEU A 7 -15.06 6.79 -0.02
N LYS A 8 -14.99 6.52 1.29
CA LYS A 8 -15.89 7.09 2.30
C LYS A 8 -15.16 8.12 3.17
N ASN A 9 -15.89 9.15 3.60
CA ASN A 9 -15.39 10.09 4.59
C ASN A 9 -15.07 9.36 5.90
N GLY A 10 -13.92 9.66 6.51
CA GLY A 10 -13.44 8.94 7.69
C GLY A 10 -12.74 7.60 7.40
N ALA A 11 -12.55 7.23 6.13
CA ALA A 11 -11.68 6.11 5.76
C ALA A 11 -10.26 6.32 6.30
N VAL A 12 -9.62 5.22 6.71
CA VAL A 12 -8.28 5.22 7.31
C VAL A 12 -7.33 4.44 6.41
N PHE A 13 -6.15 5.00 6.16
CA PHE A 13 -5.09 4.42 5.35
C PHE A 13 -3.87 4.16 6.23
N ILE A 14 -3.30 2.96 6.06
CA ILE A 14 -2.08 2.50 6.70
C ILE A 14 -1.16 1.99 5.58
N SER A 15 0.02 2.57 5.43
CA SER A 15 1.01 2.13 4.44
C SER A 15 2.37 1.94 5.08
N ASP A 16 3.20 1.09 4.45
CA ASP A 16 4.64 1.03 4.72
C ASP A 16 4.98 0.84 6.20
N VAL A 17 4.29 -0.12 6.83
CA VAL A 17 4.46 -0.44 8.24
C VAL A 17 5.75 -1.21 8.47
N HIS A 18 6.15 -2.06 7.50
CA HIS A 18 7.31 -2.93 7.60
C HIS A 18 7.34 -3.70 8.92
N PHE A 19 6.23 -4.39 9.24
CA PHE A 19 6.10 -5.10 10.51
C PHE A 19 7.23 -6.12 10.71
N LEU A 20 7.97 -5.89 11.78
CA LEU A 20 8.97 -6.81 12.34
C LEU A 20 8.38 -7.45 13.60
N PRO A 21 8.66 -8.74 13.87
CA PRO A 21 8.22 -9.40 15.10
C PRO A 21 8.64 -8.59 16.33
N LYS A 22 7.73 -8.48 17.30
CA LYS A 22 7.86 -7.70 18.55
C LYS A 22 7.65 -6.17 18.43
N SER A 23 7.31 -5.62 17.27
CA SER A 23 6.85 -4.22 17.20
C SER A 23 5.41 -4.09 17.74
N PRO A 24 5.16 -3.40 18.86
CA PRO A 24 3.82 -3.32 19.45
C PRO A 24 2.91 -2.30 18.74
N HIS A 25 3.48 -1.36 17.99
CA HIS A 25 2.77 -0.20 17.45
C HIS A 25 1.62 -0.60 16.53
N LEU A 26 1.87 -1.46 15.53
CA LEU A 26 0.82 -1.92 14.62
C LEU A 26 -0.31 -2.63 15.39
N ILE A 27 0.02 -3.48 16.36
CA ILE A 27 -0.98 -4.20 17.16
C ILE A 27 -1.86 -3.22 17.94
N HIS A 28 -1.24 -2.20 18.56
CA HIS A 28 -1.97 -1.17 19.28
C HIS A 28 -2.92 -0.40 18.35
N THR A 29 -2.40 0.07 17.22
CA THR A 29 -3.18 0.80 16.22
C THR A 29 -4.35 -0.03 15.69
N LEU A 30 -4.15 -1.31 15.38
CA LEU A 30 -5.25 -2.18 14.94
C LEU A 30 -6.34 -2.36 16.02
N LYS A 31 -5.96 -2.42 17.30
CA LYS A 31 -6.91 -2.47 18.42
C LYS A 31 -7.67 -1.16 18.61
N GLU A 32 -7.00 -0.02 18.40
CA GLU A 32 -7.67 1.29 18.39
C GLU A 32 -8.68 1.38 17.25
N LEU A 33 -8.33 0.89 16.05
CA LEU A 33 -9.24 0.86 14.92
C LEU A 33 -10.44 -0.06 15.15
N LEU A 34 -10.26 -1.19 15.84
CA LEU A 34 -11.36 -2.07 16.26
C LEU A 34 -12.35 -1.35 17.19
N SER A 35 -11.84 -0.42 18.00
CA SER A 35 -12.66 0.38 18.92
C SER A 35 -13.31 1.57 18.22
N ALA A 36 -12.58 2.25 17.32
CA ALA A 36 -13.03 3.42 16.59
C ALA A 36 -14.01 3.09 15.44
N LYS A 37 -13.93 1.87 14.88
CA LYS A 37 -14.81 1.34 13.83
C LYS A 37 -14.94 2.27 12.62
N PRO A 38 -13.83 2.64 11.96
CA PRO A 38 -13.90 3.48 10.78
C PRO A 38 -14.72 2.80 9.67
N PRO A 39 -15.36 3.58 8.78
CA PRO A 39 -16.18 2.99 7.71
C PRO A 39 -15.36 2.15 6.72
N GLN A 40 -14.07 2.48 6.54
CA GLN A 40 -13.14 1.76 5.68
C GLN A 40 -11.73 1.78 6.26
N VAL A 41 -10.98 0.70 6.05
CA VAL A 41 -9.56 0.59 6.37
C VAL A 41 -8.80 0.11 5.13
N PHE A 42 -7.77 0.85 4.74
CA PHE A 42 -6.93 0.60 3.59
C PHE A 42 -5.53 0.23 4.07
N PHE A 43 -5.10 -0.99 3.75
CA PHE A 43 -3.72 -1.45 3.92
C PHE A 43 -3.00 -1.27 2.57
N MET A 44 -2.12 -0.28 2.46
CA MET A 44 -1.58 0.22 1.20
C MET A 44 -0.16 -0.32 0.90
N GLY A 45 -0.03 -1.64 0.99
CA GLY A 45 1.21 -2.38 0.76
C GLY A 45 2.29 -2.18 1.84
N ASP A 46 3.26 -3.09 1.84
CA ASP A 46 4.40 -3.14 2.74
C ASP A 46 3.99 -3.08 4.23
N ILE A 47 2.89 -3.76 4.58
CA ILE A 47 2.44 -3.93 5.97
C ILE A 47 3.41 -4.83 6.72
N PHE A 48 3.91 -5.87 6.05
CA PHE A 48 4.92 -6.78 6.60
C PHE A 48 6.27 -6.51 5.97
N HIS A 49 7.34 -6.53 6.78
CA HIS A 49 8.71 -6.39 6.25
C HIS A 49 9.10 -7.52 5.29
N VAL A 50 8.46 -8.68 5.44
CA VAL A 50 8.36 -9.70 4.38
C VAL A 50 7.21 -10.65 4.70
N LEU A 51 6.34 -10.90 3.74
CA LEU A 51 5.32 -11.94 3.82
C LEU A 51 5.00 -12.46 2.41
N VAL A 52 5.00 -13.79 2.28
CA VAL A 52 4.65 -14.45 1.02
C VAL A 52 3.45 -15.32 1.31
N GLY A 53 2.27 -14.94 0.81
CA GLY A 53 1.02 -15.42 1.37
C GLY A 53 0.76 -16.93 1.25
N TYR A 54 1.42 -17.62 0.32
CA TYR A 54 1.33 -19.08 0.19
C TYR A 54 2.38 -19.85 1.03
N LEU A 55 3.27 -19.15 1.73
CA LEU A 55 4.26 -19.75 2.64
C LEU A 55 3.77 -19.69 4.10
N PRO A 56 4.32 -20.54 4.99
CA PRO A 56 3.88 -20.57 6.38
C PRO A 56 4.02 -19.23 7.10
N LEU A 57 2.95 -18.81 7.76
CA LEU A 57 2.91 -17.64 8.64
C LEU A 57 3.55 -17.97 9.99
N ASP A 58 4.28 -17.02 10.57
CA ASP A 58 4.67 -17.13 11.98
C ASP A 58 3.57 -16.64 12.93
N ARG A 59 3.74 -16.90 14.23
CA ARG A 59 2.76 -16.54 15.26
C ARG A 59 2.50 -15.03 15.35
N GLU A 60 3.50 -14.19 15.13
CA GLU A 60 3.33 -12.73 15.20
C GLU A 60 2.62 -12.20 13.95
N GLN A 61 2.93 -12.74 12.77
CA GLN A 61 2.20 -12.45 11.54
C GLN A 61 0.74 -12.89 11.65
N GLN A 62 0.49 -14.11 12.15
CA GLN A 62 -0.87 -14.61 12.34
C GLN A 62 -1.71 -13.67 13.22
N LYS A 63 -1.13 -13.12 14.31
CA LYS A 63 -1.84 -12.13 15.15
C LYS A 63 -2.26 -10.89 14.38
N ILE A 64 -1.41 -10.37 13.48
CA ILE A 64 -1.76 -9.23 12.64
C ILE A 64 -2.88 -9.59 11.67
N ILE A 65 -2.79 -10.75 11.02
CA ILE A 65 -3.83 -11.26 10.11
C ILE A 65 -5.17 -11.43 10.84
N ASP A 66 -5.16 -11.98 12.06
CA ASP A 66 -6.37 -12.15 12.87
C ASP A 66 -7.01 -10.80 13.25
N LEU A 67 -6.20 -9.78 13.54
CA LEU A 67 -6.69 -8.43 13.81
C LEU A 67 -7.28 -7.76 12.55
N ILE A 68 -6.67 -7.98 11.39
CA ILE A 68 -7.19 -7.50 10.10
C ILE A 68 -8.53 -8.19 9.77
N HIS A 69 -8.64 -9.50 10.02
CA HIS A 69 -9.91 -10.22 9.91
C HIS A 69 -10.96 -9.69 10.88
N ALA A 70 -10.59 -9.43 12.14
CA ALA A 70 -11.52 -8.83 13.10
C ALA A 70 -12.01 -7.45 12.65
N LEU A 71 -11.14 -6.65 12.00
CA LEU A 71 -11.54 -5.38 11.40
C LEU A 71 -12.50 -5.58 10.21
N SER A 72 -12.29 -6.61 9.38
CA SER A 72 -13.17 -6.86 8.23
C SER A 72 -14.58 -7.32 8.62
N GLU A 73 -14.80 -7.72 9.87
CA GLU A 73 -16.15 -7.99 10.41
C GLU A 73 -16.95 -6.72 10.70
N ILE A 74 -16.29 -5.57 10.91
CA ILE A 74 -16.93 -4.33 11.37
C ILE A 74 -16.72 -3.14 10.42
N SER A 75 -15.73 -3.23 9.53
CA SER A 75 -15.30 -2.19 8.61
C SER A 75 -15.07 -2.81 7.24
N GLN A 76 -15.22 -2.02 6.17
CA GLN A 76 -14.81 -2.48 4.85
C GLN A 76 -13.29 -2.41 4.73
N VAL A 77 -12.63 -3.54 4.48
CA VAL A 77 -11.17 -3.62 4.44
C VAL A 77 -10.70 -3.86 3.02
N PHE A 78 -9.79 -3.00 2.57
CA PHE A 78 -9.05 -3.15 1.31
C PHE A 78 -7.57 -3.38 1.61
N TYR A 79 -6.97 -4.36 0.95
CA TYR A 79 -5.55 -4.68 1.06
C TYR A 79 -4.89 -4.59 -0.32
N PHE A 80 -4.01 -3.62 -0.50
CA PHE A 80 -3.16 -3.49 -1.68
C PHE A 80 -1.86 -4.23 -1.39
N GLU A 81 -1.48 -5.15 -2.25
CA GLU A 81 -0.18 -5.82 -2.13
C GLU A 81 0.95 -4.83 -2.38
N GLY A 82 2.00 -4.91 -1.56
CA GLY A 82 3.25 -4.21 -1.80
C GLY A 82 4.33 -5.15 -2.36
N ASN A 83 5.56 -4.66 -2.41
CA ASN A 83 6.68 -5.47 -2.88
C ASN A 83 7.32 -6.32 -1.76
N HIS A 84 6.98 -6.07 -0.50
CA HIS A 84 7.38 -6.92 0.62
C HIS A 84 6.31 -7.96 1.02
N ASP A 85 5.04 -7.72 0.68
CA ASP A 85 3.90 -8.54 1.06
C ASP A 85 2.94 -8.85 -0.11
N PHE A 86 3.13 -10.01 -0.72
CA PHE A 86 2.42 -10.41 -1.93
C PHE A 86 1.80 -11.82 -1.83
N SER A 87 0.92 -12.13 -2.78
CA SER A 87 0.09 -13.34 -2.77
C SER A 87 -0.85 -13.41 -1.56
N MET A 88 -1.37 -12.26 -1.13
CA MET A 88 -2.21 -12.07 0.06
C MET A 88 -3.60 -12.70 -0.08
N ARG A 89 -4.04 -13.00 -1.31
CA ARG A 89 -5.25 -13.79 -1.57
C ARG A 89 -5.25 -15.18 -0.92
N PHE A 90 -4.07 -15.74 -0.60
CA PHE A 90 -3.97 -17.04 0.09
C PHE A 90 -4.02 -16.90 1.61
N VAL A 91 -3.95 -15.67 2.13
CA VAL A 91 -3.92 -15.36 3.57
C VAL A 91 -5.28 -14.91 4.05
N PHE A 92 -5.91 -14.02 3.29
CA PHE A 92 -7.17 -13.42 3.68
C PHE A 92 -8.38 -14.16 3.12
N ASN A 93 -9.48 -14.13 3.87
CA ASN A 93 -10.78 -14.59 3.40
C ASN A 93 -11.49 -13.52 2.53
N SER A 94 -12.66 -13.87 1.99
CA SER A 94 -13.43 -13.00 1.07
C SER A 94 -13.96 -11.70 1.67
N LYS A 95 -13.87 -11.48 2.99
CA LYS A 95 -14.28 -10.22 3.64
C LYS A 95 -13.24 -9.11 3.49
N VAL A 96 -12.01 -9.46 3.14
CA VAL A 96 -10.95 -8.50 2.80
C VAL A 96 -10.82 -8.46 1.28
N VAL A 97 -11.01 -7.28 0.68
CA VAL A 97 -10.81 -7.10 -0.76
C VAL A 97 -9.32 -6.92 -1.01
N VAL A 98 -8.68 -7.89 -1.67
CA VAL A 98 -7.25 -7.87 -1.96
C VAL A 98 -7.00 -7.41 -3.40
N PHE A 99 -6.20 -6.36 -3.56
CA PHE A 99 -5.72 -5.87 -4.85
C PHE A 99 -4.26 -6.28 -5.04
N GLU A 100 -4.06 -7.33 -5.83
CA GLU A 100 -2.73 -7.76 -6.27
C GLU A 100 -2.03 -6.65 -7.06
N ARG A 101 -0.70 -6.63 -7.03
CA ARG A 101 0.10 -5.58 -7.69
C ARG A 101 -0.32 -5.34 -9.15
N GLN A 102 -0.57 -6.42 -9.90
CA GLN A 102 -0.99 -6.36 -11.31
C GLN A 102 -2.38 -5.75 -11.55
N ASN A 103 -3.21 -5.70 -10.51
CA ASN A 103 -4.55 -5.11 -10.54
C ASN A 103 -4.54 -3.66 -10.04
N GLN A 104 -3.37 -3.10 -9.74
CA GLN A 104 -3.17 -1.71 -9.34
C GLN A 104 -2.67 -0.87 -10.53
N PRO A 105 -2.97 0.44 -10.58
CA PRO A 105 -3.79 1.19 -9.63
C PRO A 105 -5.29 0.90 -9.74
N VAL A 106 -6.00 1.11 -8.64
CA VAL A 106 -7.45 0.91 -8.55
C VAL A 106 -8.16 2.25 -8.49
N LEU A 107 -9.27 2.38 -9.22
CA LEU A 107 -10.07 3.60 -9.26
C LEU A 107 -11.04 3.66 -8.07
N PHE A 108 -10.92 4.71 -7.27
CA PHE A 108 -11.86 5.05 -6.20
C PHE A 108 -12.53 6.40 -6.46
N GLN A 109 -13.76 6.55 -6.01
CA GLN A 109 -14.55 7.77 -6.15
C GLN A 109 -14.95 8.35 -4.79
N TYR A 110 -14.75 9.66 -4.61
CA TYR A 110 -15.13 10.42 -3.41
C TYR A 110 -15.68 11.78 -3.82
N ASP A 111 -16.90 12.13 -3.44
CA ASP A 111 -17.55 13.41 -3.78
C ASP A 111 -17.42 13.80 -5.28
N ASN A 112 -17.76 12.87 -6.19
CA ASN A 112 -17.62 12.97 -7.65
C ASN A 112 -16.19 13.11 -8.19
N LYS A 113 -15.17 13.04 -7.33
CA LYS A 113 -13.76 13.04 -7.72
C LYS A 113 -13.23 11.62 -7.86
N ARG A 114 -12.27 11.45 -8.76
CA ARG A 114 -11.65 10.18 -9.12
C ARG A 114 -10.22 10.11 -8.62
N PHE A 115 -9.94 9.11 -7.79
CA PHE A 115 -8.63 8.86 -7.21
C PHE A 115 -8.08 7.52 -7.69
N LEU A 116 -6.83 7.49 -8.14
CA LEU A 116 -6.10 6.25 -8.37
C LEU A 116 -5.31 5.88 -7.12
N LEU A 117 -5.54 4.69 -6.60
CA LEU A 117 -4.86 4.15 -5.42
C LEU A 117 -3.93 3.01 -5.84
N ALA A 118 -2.69 3.04 -5.35
CA ALA A 118 -1.73 1.95 -5.50
C ALA A 118 -0.75 1.94 -4.32
N HIS A 119 -0.02 0.85 -4.13
CA HIS A 119 1.09 0.82 -3.19
C HIS A 119 2.18 1.83 -3.61
N GLY A 120 2.55 1.88 -4.89
CA GLY A 120 3.44 2.92 -5.44
C GLY A 120 4.68 2.38 -6.16
N ASP A 121 4.98 1.09 -6.01
CA ASP A 121 6.09 0.39 -6.67
C ASP A 121 5.85 0.13 -8.18
N LEU A 122 4.73 0.62 -8.74
CA LEU A 122 4.43 0.68 -10.16
C LEU A 122 5.23 1.78 -10.87
N PHE A 123 5.46 1.63 -12.17
CA PHE A 123 6.08 2.66 -13.03
C PHE A 123 7.48 3.11 -12.55
N THR A 124 8.24 2.20 -11.94
CA THR A 124 9.58 2.48 -11.41
C THR A 124 10.66 2.37 -12.50
N THR A 125 11.12 1.15 -12.81
CA THR A 125 12.08 0.86 -13.89
C THR A 125 11.74 -0.47 -14.55
N LYS A 126 12.08 -0.64 -15.83
CA LYS A 126 11.85 -1.92 -16.55
C LYS A 126 12.56 -3.11 -15.88
N ALA A 127 13.75 -2.89 -15.33
CA ALA A 127 14.49 -3.92 -14.61
C ALA A 127 13.78 -4.35 -13.32
N TYR A 128 13.25 -3.38 -12.56
CA TYR A 128 12.45 -3.65 -11.38
C TYR A 128 11.15 -4.38 -11.74
N GLU A 129 10.44 -3.91 -12.76
CA GLU A 129 9.20 -4.55 -13.25
C GLU A 129 9.45 -6.01 -13.64
N PHE A 130 10.56 -6.29 -14.34
CA PHE A 130 10.96 -7.66 -14.65
C PHE A 130 11.20 -8.47 -13.36
N TYR A 131 12.02 -7.95 -12.44
CA TYR A 131 12.32 -8.60 -11.17
C TYR A 131 11.07 -8.97 -10.37
N ILE A 132 10.18 -8.01 -10.13
CA ILE A 132 9.00 -8.21 -9.29
C ILE A 132 7.96 -9.11 -9.99
N THR A 133 7.83 -9.02 -11.32
CA THR A 133 6.97 -9.92 -12.11
C THR A 133 7.48 -11.36 -12.05
N GLN A 134 8.79 -11.58 -12.12
CA GLN A 134 9.36 -12.93 -11.97
C GLN A 134 9.13 -13.45 -10.54
N LEU A 135 9.37 -12.63 -9.52
CA LEU A 135 9.20 -13.00 -8.10
C LEU A 135 7.76 -13.40 -7.76
N THR A 136 6.78 -12.70 -8.34
CA THR A 136 5.35 -12.91 -8.09
C THR A 136 4.70 -13.91 -9.07
N SER A 137 5.46 -14.45 -10.01
CA SER A 137 4.96 -15.39 -11.01
C SER A 137 4.52 -16.74 -10.41
N THR A 138 3.59 -17.41 -11.11
CA THR A 138 3.18 -18.78 -10.75
C THR A 138 4.35 -19.77 -10.72
N TRP A 139 5.34 -19.58 -11.58
CA TRP A 139 6.55 -20.40 -11.60
C TRP A 139 7.42 -20.17 -10.38
N ALA A 140 7.64 -18.91 -9.99
CA ALA A 140 8.35 -18.60 -8.75
C ALA A 140 7.61 -19.16 -7.53
N ARG A 141 6.27 -19.07 -7.50
CA ARG A 141 5.47 -19.70 -6.45
C ARG A 141 5.71 -21.21 -6.36
N PHE A 142 5.65 -21.92 -7.47
CA PHE A 142 5.92 -23.36 -7.51
C PHE A 142 7.34 -23.67 -7.00
N PHE A 143 8.34 -22.97 -7.53
CA PHE A 143 9.74 -23.17 -7.19
C PHE A 143 10.04 -22.84 -5.71
N LEU A 144 9.56 -21.71 -5.20
CA LEU A 144 9.73 -21.31 -3.80
C LEU A 144 9.04 -22.26 -2.84
N THR A 145 7.85 -22.76 -3.19
CA THR A 145 7.12 -23.76 -2.40
C THR A 145 7.89 -25.08 -2.38
N PHE A 146 8.36 -25.54 -3.55
CA PHE A 146 9.17 -26.75 -3.67
C PHE A 146 10.47 -26.65 -2.88
N LEU A 147 11.23 -25.56 -3.04
CA LEU A 147 12.48 -25.36 -2.30
C LEU A 147 12.25 -25.27 -0.79
N ASN A 148 11.19 -24.60 -0.36
CA ASN A 148 10.85 -24.55 1.06
C ASN A 148 10.49 -25.95 1.58
N PHE A 149 9.79 -26.77 0.81
CA PHE A 149 9.49 -28.15 1.18
C PHE A 149 10.75 -29.03 1.20
N ALA A 150 11.56 -29.00 0.14
CA ALA A 150 12.80 -29.76 0.01
C ALA A 150 13.84 -29.42 1.09
N SER A 151 13.81 -28.19 1.61
CA SER A 151 14.63 -27.75 2.74
C SER A 151 14.01 -28.05 4.12
N PHE A 152 13.02 -28.94 4.19
CA PHE A 152 12.28 -29.24 5.43
C PHE A 152 11.71 -28.00 6.12
N LYS A 153 11.23 -27.03 5.33
CA LYS A 153 10.63 -25.75 5.76
C LYS A 153 11.61 -24.80 6.48
N THR A 154 12.92 -25.02 6.35
CA THR A 154 13.95 -24.17 7.00
C THR A 154 14.41 -23.00 6.14
N LEU A 155 14.28 -23.08 4.81
CA LEU A 155 14.78 -22.06 3.89
C LEU A 155 14.03 -20.73 4.05
N TYR A 156 12.70 -20.74 4.09
CA TYR A 156 11.94 -19.49 4.21
C TYR A 156 12.23 -18.74 5.51
N PRO A 157 12.21 -19.37 6.71
CA PRO A 157 12.66 -18.73 7.95
C PRO A 157 14.08 -18.17 7.88
N PHE A 158 15.01 -18.88 7.23
CA PHE A 158 16.39 -18.42 7.05
C PHE A 158 16.48 -17.17 6.18
N LEU A 159 15.85 -17.17 5.00
CA LEU A 159 15.81 -16.02 4.10
C LEU A 159 15.12 -14.82 4.75
N LYS A 160 14.00 -15.06 5.43
CA LYS A 160 13.25 -14.07 6.20
C LYS A 160 14.12 -13.37 7.24
N LYS A 161 14.90 -14.13 8.02
CA LYS A 161 15.84 -13.56 8.99
C LYS A 161 16.87 -12.63 8.34
N ARG A 162 17.35 -12.94 7.12
CA ARG A 162 18.24 -12.05 6.37
C ARG A 162 17.54 -10.81 5.83
N ILE A 163 16.28 -10.93 5.40
CA ILE A 163 15.50 -9.78 4.92
C ILE A 163 15.17 -8.83 6.07
N TYR A 164 14.89 -9.35 7.27
CA TYR A 164 14.70 -8.55 8.49
C TYR A 164 15.92 -7.71 8.91
N GLN A 165 17.11 -8.04 8.41
CA GLN A 165 18.32 -7.23 8.64
C GLN A 165 18.46 -6.08 7.63
N LYS A 166 17.66 -6.06 6.55
CA LYS A 166 17.71 -4.98 5.57
C LYS A 166 17.05 -3.74 6.16
N PRO A 167 17.73 -2.58 6.15
CA PRO A 167 17.14 -1.36 6.66
C PRO A 167 16.02 -0.90 5.72
N VAL A 168 14.91 -0.49 6.31
CA VAL A 168 13.95 0.39 5.64
C VAL A 168 14.65 1.74 5.43
N ARG A 169 14.49 2.34 4.25
CA ARG A 169 15.11 3.64 3.93
C ARG A 169 14.04 4.73 3.94
N LEU A 170 14.33 5.82 4.63
CA LEU A 170 13.56 7.06 4.55
C LEU A 170 14.10 7.86 3.36
N TRP A 171 13.21 8.38 2.52
CA TRP A 171 13.63 9.18 1.39
C TRP A 171 13.43 10.66 1.68
N GLU A 172 14.52 11.30 2.12
CA GLU A 172 14.58 12.74 2.32
C GLU A 172 15.01 13.41 1.02
N LEU A 173 14.06 14.01 0.33
CA LEU A 173 14.30 14.74 -0.92
C LEU A 173 14.28 16.24 -0.65
N GLU A 174 15.23 16.95 -1.27
CA GLU A 174 15.18 18.41 -1.33
C GLU A 174 13.93 18.88 -2.10
N PRO A 175 13.37 20.07 -1.82
CA PRO A 175 12.10 20.51 -2.42
C PRO A 175 12.06 20.46 -3.95
N LYS A 176 13.19 20.76 -4.61
CA LYS A 176 13.32 20.71 -6.07
C LYS A 176 13.26 19.27 -6.60
N GLU A 177 13.93 18.35 -5.92
CA GLU A 177 13.96 16.94 -6.29
C GLU A 177 12.60 16.28 -6.05
N LEU A 178 11.95 16.62 -4.94
CA LEU A 178 10.60 16.17 -4.66
C LEU A 178 9.62 16.63 -5.74
N LYS A 179 9.68 17.91 -6.15
CA LYS A 179 8.82 18.41 -7.23
C LYS A 179 9.04 17.61 -8.53
N ALA A 180 10.30 17.41 -8.92
CA ALA A 180 10.64 16.65 -10.12
C ALA A 180 10.19 15.17 -10.02
N PHE A 181 10.30 14.57 -8.83
CA PHE A 181 9.80 13.23 -8.55
C PHE A 181 8.28 13.15 -8.73
N ILE A 182 7.53 14.06 -8.13
CA ILE A 182 6.06 14.12 -8.23
C ILE A 182 5.63 14.34 -9.68
N GLU A 183 6.26 15.27 -10.41
CA GLU A 183 5.98 15.49 -11.83
C GLU A 183 6.20 14.23 -12.68
N LYS A 184 7.28 13.49 -12.40
CA LYS A 184 7.56 12.21 -13.06
C LYS A 184 6.50 11.15 -12.75
N ARG A 185 6.05 11.06 -11.49
CA ARG A 185 4.96 10.16 -11.08
C ARG A 185 3.67 10.52 -11.80
N LEU A 186 3.25 11.78 -11.73
CA LEU A 186 2.02 12.27 -12.39
C LEU A 186 2.04 11.98 -13.89
N LYS A 187 3.17 12.20 -14.57
CA LYS A 187 3.33 11.88 -16.00
C LYS A 187 3.17 10.38 -16.29
N ALA A 188 3.71 9.51 -15.43
CA ALA A 188 3.57 8.06 -15.60
C ALA A 188 2.11 7.62 -15.49
N TYR A 189 1.40 8.10 -14.47
CA TYR A 189 -0.03 7.82 -14.32
C TYR A 189 -0.88 8.43 -15.45
N GLN A 190 -0.55 9.64 -15.92
CA GLN A 190 -1.24 10.24 -17.08
C GLN A 190 -1.11 9.37 -18.33
N ASN A 191 0.06 8.77 -18.59
CA ASN A 191 0.22 7.84 -19.71
C ASN A 191 -0.66 6.60 -19.51
N TYR A 192 -0.64 6.01 -18.31
CA TYR A 192 -1.48 4.86 -17.98
C TYR A 192 -2.99 5.14 -18.19
N ILE A 193 -3.47 6.31 -17.77
CA ILE A 193 -4.86 6.74 -17.93
C ILE A 193 -5.23 6.90 -19.40
N LYS A 194 -4.34 7.48 -20.21
CA LYS A 194 -4.52 7.62 -21.66
C LYS A 194 -4.63 6.26 -22.33
N ASP A 195 -3.76 5.32 -21.97
CA ASP A 195 -3.76 3.97 -22.53
C ASP A 195 -5.06 3.21 -22.21
N LEU A 196 -5.72 3.54 -21.11
CA LEU A 196 -6.99 2.95 -20.69
C LEU A 196 -8.25 3.72 -21.13
N ASN A 197 -8.11 4.82 -21.87
CA ASN A 197 -9.21 5.71 -22.26
C ASN A 197 -10.11 6.12 -21.07
N LEU A 198 -9.51 6.39 -19.92
CA LEU A 198 -10.25 6.89 -18.75
C LEU A 198 -10.42 8.41 -18.83
N ASP A 199 -11.53 8.92 -18.32
CA ASP A 199 -11.68 10.36 -18.09
C ASP A 199 -10.63 10.88 -17.09
N SER A 200 -10.52 12.20 -16.98
CA SER A 200 -9.60 12.85 -16.06
C SER A 200 -9.70 12.30 -14.64
N ILE A 201 -8.54 12.09 -14.01
CA ILE A 201 -8.44 11.82 -12.58
C ILE A 201 -8.22 13.12 -11.82
N ASP A 202 -8.68 13.17 -10.58
CA ASP A 202 -8.50 14.31 -9.70
C ASP A 202 -7.30 14.14 -8.78
N GLY A 203 -6.89 12.90 -8.50
CA GLY A 203 -5.72 12.64 -7.69
C GLY A 203 -5.21 11.21 -7.69
N ILE A 204 -4.06 11.04 -7.06
CA ILE A 204 -3.33 9.79 -6.90
C ILE A 204 -2.97 9.67 -5.42
N ILE A 205 -3.22 8.50 -4.83
CA ILE A 205 -2.86 8.17 -3.45
C ILE A 205 -1.93 6.95 -3.49
N GLU A 206 -0.70 7.10 -3.00
CA GLU A 206 0.29 6.01 -2.99
C GLU A 206 1.23 6.04 -1.79
N GLY A 207 1.76 4.89 -1.38
CA GLY A 207 2.80 4.73 -0.36
C GLY A 207 4.19 4.50 -0.98
N HIS A 208 4.91 3.48 -0.52
CA HIS A 208 6.18 2.92 -1.03
C HIS A 208 7.43 3.82 -0.88
N PHE A 209 7.30 5.11 -1.15
CA PHE A 209 8.45 6.01 -1.27
C PHE A 209 8.97 6.56 0.06
N HIS A 210 8.24 6.34 1.17
CA HIS A 210 8.57 6.83 2.51
C HIS A 210 9.04 8.29 2.52
N LEU A 211 8.25 9.15 1.88
CA LEU A 211 8.55 10.58 1.84
C LEU A 211 8.30 11.17 3.22
N LYS A 212 9.21 12.02 3.69
CA LYS A 212 9.10 12.70 4.99
C LYS A 212 7.86 13.60 5.03
N SER A 213 6.99 13.39 6.02
CA SER A 213 5.85 14.27 6.26
C SER A 213 6.28 15.70 6.58
N GLY A 214 5.67 16.66 5.89
CA GLY A 214 6.02 18.09 5.94
C GLY A 214 6.60 18.66 4.65
N ALA A 215 6.89 17.82 3.65
CA ALA A 215 7.27 18.33 2.35
C ALA A 215 6.07 19.02 1.68
N LYS A 216 6.24 20.29 1.29
CA LYS A 216 5.18 21.09 0.65
C LYS A 216 4.91 20.54 -0.75
N ILE A 217 3.93 19.67 -0.87
CA ILE A 217 3.51 19.13 -2.15
C ILE A 217 2.76 20.24 -2.90
N PRO A 218 3.15 20.55 -4.15
CA PRO A 218 2.39 21.48 -4.97
C PRO A 218 0.96 20.97 -5.15
N LEU A 219 -0.02 21.76 -4.72
CA LEU A 219 -1.45 21.50 -4.93
C LEU A 219 -1.83 21.83 -6.38
N ASN A 220 -1.25 21.08 -7.33
CA ASN A 220 -1.64 21.15 -8.73
C ASN A 220 -2.57 19.99 -9.05
N ALA A 221 -3.57 20.20 -9.88
CA ALA A 221 -4.41 19.10 -10.38
C ALA A 221 -3.64 18.34 -11.49
N PRO A 222 -3.61 17.00 -11.47
CA PRO A 222 -4.17 16.10 -10.46
C PRO A 222 -3.36 16.09 -9.15
N ILE A 223 -4.06 16.01 -8.01
CA ILE A 223 -3.46 16.04 -6.66
C ILE A 223 -2.62 14.78 -6.44
N TYR A 224 -1.37 14.95 -6.00
CA TYR A 224 -0.53 13.85 -5.58
C TYR A 224 -0.52 13.74 -4.05
N CYS A 225 -0.97 12.61 -3.51
CA CYS A 225 -1.05 12.36 -2.07
C CYS A 225 -0.18 11.15 -1.70
N PRO A 226 1.08 11.37 -1.30
CA PRO A 226 1.91 10.32 -0.75
C PRO A 226 1.44 10.01 0.67
N LEU A 227 1.23 8.73 0.95
CA LEU A 227 0.89 8.23 2.27
C LEU A 227 2.13 8.27 3.17
N PRO A 228 1.94 8.62 4.45
CA PRO A 228 3.04 8.62 5.41
C PRO A 228 3.50 7.18 5.67
N SER A 229 4.81 6.99 5.84
CA SER A 229 5.33 5.68 6.23
C SER A 229 5.06 5.42 7.71
N PHE A 230 4.21 4.44 8.01
CA PHE A 230 3.92 4.09 9.40
C PHE A 230 5.17 3.62 10.15
N TYR A 231 6.14 2.99 9.46
CA TYR A 231 7.41 2.60 10.06
C TYR A 231 8.16 3.77 10.72
N TYR A 232 8.12 4.96 10.11
CA TYR A 232 8.82 6.15 10.61
C TYR A 232 7.93 7.05 11.45
N GLU A 233 6.68 7.25 11.04
CA GLU A 233 5.81 8.28 11.61
C GLU A 233 4.76 7.73 12.56
N GLN A 234 4.49 6.42 12.51
CA GLN A 234 3.42 5.75 13.24
C GLN A 234 2.05 6.45 13.07
N SER A 235 1.89 7.12 11.93
CA SER A 235 0.75 7.97 11.63
C SER A 235 -0.19 7.27 10.66
N LEU A 236 -1.47 7.63 10.75
CA LEU A 236 -2.51 7.15 9.86
C LEU A 236 -2.97 8.31 8.97
N PHE A 237 -3.25 8.03 7.72
CA PHE A 237 -3.91 9.01 6.85
C PHE A 237 -5.42 8.81 6.93
N LYS A 238 -6.15 9.85 7.36
CA LYS A 238 -7.60 9.83 7.48
C LYS A 238 -8.24 10.71 6.41
N VAL A 239 -9.12 10.13 5.61
CA VAL A 239 -9.88 10.86 4.60
C VAL A 239 -10.84 11.83 5.29
N SER A 240 -10.70 13.10 4.92
CA SER A 240 -11.62 14.16 5.30
C SER A 240 -11.83 15.11 4.13
N SER A 241 -12.95 15.82 4.14
CA SER A 241 -13.31 16.77 3.08
C SER A 241 -12.30 17.89 2.89
N SER A 242 -11.49 18.24 3.90
CA SER A 242 -10.44 19.27 3.80
C SER A 242 -9.16 18.78 3.14
N VAL A 243 -8.88 17.48 3.18
CA VAL A 243 -7.63 16.89 2.67
C VAL A 243 -7.73 16.49 1.19
N LEU A 244 -8.93 16.10 0.74
CA LEU A 244 -9.19 15.71 -0.66
C LEU A 244 -9.85 16.84 -1.50
N LYS A 245 -10.04 18.02 -0.91
CA LYS A 245 -10.35 19.25 -1.64
C LYS A 245 -9.06 20.04 -1.81
N PRO A 246 -8.68 20.48 -3.03
CA PRO A 246 -7.73 21.58 -3.14
C PRO A 246 -8.30 22.73 -2.30
N SER A 247 -7.46 23.47 -1.57
CA SER A 247 -7.93 24.70 -0.95
C SER A 247 -8.60 25.50 -2.06
N GLN A 248 -9.89 25.78 -1.88
CA GLN A 248 -10.44 26.92 -2.56
C GLN A 248 -9.80 28.11 -1.85
N ASP A 249 -8.62 28.53 -2.30
CA ASP A 249 -8.31 29.96 -2.27
C ASP A 249 -9.27 30.61 -3.28
N LYS A 250 -10.53 30.70 -2.86
CA LYS A 250 -11.30 31.90 -3.06
C LYS A 250 -11.06 32.68 -1.78
N ASP A 251 -10.16 33.65 -1.84
CA ASP A 251 -10.44 35.01 -1.41
C ASP A 251 -9.20 35.89 -1.65
N ALA A 252 -9.46 36.98 -2.38
CA ALA A 252 -8.75 38.27 -2.47
C ALA A 252 -7.36 38.32 -3.13
#